data_AF-A0A6G2QQ10-F1
#
_entry.id   AF-A0A6G2QQ10-F1
#
_cell.length_a   1.000
_cell.length_b   1.000
_cell.length_c   1.000
_cell.angle_alpha   90.00
_cell.angle_beta   90.00
_cell.angle_gamma   90.00
#
_symmetry.space_group_name_H-M   'P 1'
#
loop_
_entity.id
_entity.type
_entity.pdbx_description
1 polymer ?
#
loop_
_entity_poly.entity_id
_entity_poly.type
_entity_poly.pdbx_seq_one_letter_code
_entity_poly.pdbx_strand_id
1 'polypeptide(L)'
;MDQLTLLFVLLLGAVVSVPVGERLGLPAPVLMTLLGIVLALLEFVPNVDIPPDLILPLLLPPLLYAAVRRTSWRQFAANVRPILLLAVALVFV
;
A
#
# COMPACT_ATOMS: atom_id res chain seq x y z
N MET A 1 8.42 28.37 17.93
CA MET A 1 7.53 28.58 16.76
C MET A 1 7.80 27.57 15.65
N ASP A 2 8.97 26.92 15.67
CA ASP A 2 9.49 26.04 14.61
C ASP A 2 8.78 24.69 14.51
N GLN A 3 8.23 24.20 15.63
CA GLN A 3 7.45 22.95 15.69
C GLN A 3 6.11 23.06 14.95
N LEU A 4 5.47 24.23 15.03
CA LEU A 4 4.22 24.48 14.31
C LEU A 4 4.49 24.60 12.80
N THR A 5 5.59 25.23 12.42
CA THR A 5 6.02 25.31 11.02
C THR A 5 6.30 23.94 10.43
N LEU A 6 7.00 23.06 11.17
CA LEU A 6 7.25 21.67 10.75
C LEU A 6 5.96 20.87 10.61
N LEU A 7 5.04 21.00 11.57
CA LEU A 7 3.72 20.36 11.48
C LEU A 7 2.93 20.85 10.27
N PHE A 8 2.96 22.16 9.98
CA PHE A 8 2.29 22.73 8.83
C PHE A 8 2.91 22.27 7.50
N VAL A 9 4.24 22.19 7.40
CA VAL A 9 4.93 21.68 6.20
C VAL A 9 4.61 20.21 5.97
N LEU A 10 4.60 19.38 7.03
CA LEU A 10 4.22 17.97 6.96
C LEU A 10 2.76 17.79 6.55
N LEU A 11 1.85 18.58 7.14
CA LEU A 11 0.42 18.53 6.82
C LEU A 11 0.18 18.95 5.36
N LEU A 12 0.88 19.98 4.89
CA LEU A 12 0.77 20.48 3.52
C LEU A 12 1.34 19.47 2.51
N GLY A 13 2.46 18.81 2.84
CA GLY A 13 3.00 17.71 2.05
C GLY A 13 2.03 16.53 1.95
N ALA A 14 1.39 16.16 3.06
CA ALA A 14 0.37 15.10 3.07
C ALA A 14 -0.85 15.47 2.21
N VAL A 15 -1.38 16.69 2.34
CA VAL A 15 -2.54 17.17 1.57
C VAL A 15 -2.24 17.29 0.07
N VAL A 16 -1.04 17.72 -0.31
CA VAL A 16 -0.64 17.88 -1.73
C VAL A 16 -0.34 16.53 -2.39
N SER A 17 0.10 15.53 -1.62
CA SER A 17 0.39 14.19 -2.16
C SER A 17 -0.85 13.48 -2.72
N VAL A 18 -2.04 13.74 -2.16
CA VAL A 18 -3.31 13.13 -2.58
C VAL A 18 -3.71 13.50 -4.02
N PRO A 19 -3.82 14.80 -4.40
CA PRO A 19 -4.17 15.19 -5.77
C PRO A 19 -3.04 14.95 -6.78
N VAL A 20 -1.77 14.93 -6.35
CA VAL A 20 -0.65 14.51 -7.22
C VAL A 20 -0.78 13.03 -7.57
N GLY A 21 -1.21 12.20 -6.61
CA GLY A 21 -1.45 10.78 -6.85
C GLY A 21 -2.64 10.50 -7.75
N GLU A 22 -3.72 11.28 -7.62
CA GLU A 22 -4.88 11.19 -8.51
C GLU A 22 -4.56 11.66 -9.94
N ARG A 23 -3.72 12.70 -10.12
CA ARG A 23 -3.38 13.24 -11.45
C ARG A 23 -2.53 12.32 -12.32
N LEU A 24 -1.76 11.40 -11.72
CA LEU A 24 -0.89 10.49 -12.46
C LEU A 24 -1.62 9.27 -13.01
N GLY A 25 -2.89 9.03 -12.63
CA GLY A 25 -3.66 7.86 -13.07
C GLY A 25 -3.05 6.51 -12.66
N LEU A 26 -2.07 6.54 -11.75
CA LEU A 26 -1.34 5.38 -11.27
C LEU A 26 -2.00 4.86 -9.98
N PRO A 27 -2.08 3.53 -9.78
CA PRO A 27 -2.54 2.99 -8.52
C PRO A 27 -1.71 3.56 -7.37
N ALA A 28 -2.36 4.05 -6.31
CA ALA A 28 -1.70 4.59 -5.13
C ALA A 28 -0.53 3.73 -4.59
N PRO A 29 -0.60 2.38 -4.62
CA PRO A 29 0.54 1.54 -4.26
C PRO A 29 1.79 1.79 -5.11
N VAL A 30 1.65 1.95 -6.43
CA VAL A 30 2.77 2.15 -7.36
C VAL A 30 3.49 3.47 -7.06
N LEU A 31 2.72 4.53 -6.81
CA LEU A 31 3.27 5.83 -6.44
C LEU A 31 3.99 5.80 -5.09
N MET A 32 3.41 5.11 -4.10
CA MET A 32 4.05 4.89 -2.80
C MET A 32 5.38 4.15 -2.94
N THR A 33 5.45 3.12 -3.79
CA THR A 33 6.70 2.38 -4.04
C THR A 33 7.75 3.27 -4.70
N LEU A 34 7.38 4.05 -5.72
CA LEU A 34 8.29 4.98 -6.40
C LEU A 34 8.85 6.03 -5.43
N LEU A 35 7.98 6.60 -4.60
CA LEU A 35 8.38 7.59 -3.61
C LEU A 35 9.33 6.97 -2.57
N GLY A 36 9.04 5.75 -2.10
CA GLY A 36 9.92 5.00 -1.20
C GLY A 36 11.30 4.74 -1.82
N ILE A 37 11.37 4.40 -3.10
CA ILE A 37 12.64 4.22 -3.84
C ILE A 37 13.41 5.54 -3.89
N VAL A 38 12.76 6.65 -4.24
CA VAL A 38 13.41 7.97 -4.29
C VAL A 38 13.95 8.36 -2.91
N LEU A 39 13.18 8.14 -1.85
CA LEU A 39 13.63 8.40 -0.47
C LEU A 39 14.82 7.52 -0.05
N ALA A 40 14.84 6.25 -0.47
CA ALA A 40 15.94 5.33 -0.16
C ALA A 40 17.26 5.72 -0.83
N LEU A 41 17.22 6.50 -1.92
CA LEU A 41 18.42 6.99 -2.63
C LEU A 41 18.99 8.29 -2.05
N LEU A 42 18.25 8.97 -1.16
CA LEU A 42 18.64 10.25 -0.61
C LEU A 42 19.46 10.06 0.68
N GLU A 43 20.70 10.54 0.68
CA GLU A 43 21.66 10.38 1.80
C GLU A 43 21.22 11.05 3.11
N PHE A 44 20.28 12.00 3.06
CA PHE A 44 19.75 12.66 4.26
C PHE A 44 18.67 11.84 4.98
N VAL A 45 18.12 10.81 4.32
CA VAL A 45 17.03 10.00 4.90
C VAL A 45 17.65 8.98 5.86
N PRO A 46 17.30 9.02 7.16
CA PRO A 46 17.83 8.08 8.13
C PRO A 46 17.38 6.67 7.78
N ASN A 47 18.32 5.72 7.83
CA ASN A 47 18.03 4.33 7.54
C ASN A 47 17.26 3.75 8.75
N VAL A 48 15.96 3.54 8.59
CA VAL A 48 15.10 2.96 9.63
C VAL A 48 15.08 1.45 9.43
N ASP A 49 15.74 0.74 10.33
CA ASP A 49 15.75 -0.72 10.32
C ASP A 49 14.47 -1.25 10.98
N ILE A 50 13.52 -1.70 10.16
CA ILE A 50 12.27 -2.29 10.63
C ILE A 50 12.36 -3.81 10.47
N PRO A 51 12.23 -4.59 11.56
CA PRO A 51 12.27 -6.05 11.47
C PRO A 51 11.19 -6.55 10.51
N PRO A 52 11.54 -7.30 9.44
CA PRO A 52 10.58 -7.79 8.46
C PRO A 52 9.50 -8.70 9.08
N ASP A 53 9.84 -9.36 10.19
CA ASP A 53 8.95 -10.20 10.98
C ASP A 53 7.79 -9.42 11.62
N LEU A 54 7.92 -8.10 11.75
CA LEU A 54 6.86 -7.22 12.26
C LEU A 54 6.02 -6.61 11.13
N ILE A 55 6.63 -6.38 9.97
CA ILE A 55 5.97 -5.75 8.81
C ILE A 55 4.82 -6.62 8.32
N LEU A 56 5.09 -7.90 8.03
CA LEU A 56 4.09 -8.83 7.51
C LEU A 56 2.86 -8.98 8.42
N PRO A 57 2.98 -9.36 9.70
CA PRO A 57 1.82 -9.53 10.57
C PRO A 57 1.10 -8.21 10.90
N LEU A 58 1.76 -7.06 10.81
CA LEU A 58 1.13 -5.77 11.04
C LEU A 58 0.35 -5.27 9.80
N LEU A 59 0.90 -5.46 8.61
CA LEU A 59 0.31 -5.00 7.35
C LEU A 59 -0.68 -6.00 6.76
N LEU A 60 -0.46 -7.32 6.88
CA LEU A 60 -1.33 -8.32 6.27
C LEU A 60 -2.78 -8.21 6.76
N PRO A 61 -3.10 -8.15 8.07
CA PRO A 61 -4.48 -8.09 8.52
C PRO A 61 -5.28 -6.92 7.94
N PRO A 62 -4.82 -5.65 8.01
CA PRO A 62 -5.55 -4.54 7.41
C PRO A 62 -5.60 -4.62 5.88
N LEU A 63 -4.53 -5.07 5.20
CA LEU A 63 -4.51 -5.21 3.75
C LEU A 63 -5.48 -6.29 3.25
N LEU A 64 -5.49 -7.45 3.90
CA LEU A 64 -6.43 -8.54 3.61
C LEU A 64 -7.87 -8.10 3.85
N TYR A 65 -8.14 -7.40 4.96
CA TYR A 65 -9.47 -6.86 5.23
C TYR A 65 -9.90 -5.84 4.18
N ALA A 66 -9.01 -4.93 3.77
CA ALA A 66 -9.28 -3.95 2.72
C ALA A 66 -9.48 -4.59 1.33
N ALA A 67 -8.82 -5.72 1.06
CA ALA A 67 -8.98 -6.48 -0.19
C ALA A 67 -10.33 -7.20 -0.24
N VAL A 68 -10.69 -7.91 0.84
CA VAL A 68 -11.95 -8.70 0.91
C VAL A 68 -13.18 -7.80 0.89
N ARG A 69 -13.09 -6.58 1.44
CA ARG A 69 -14.23 -5.63 1.50
C ARG A 69 -14.79 -5.26 0.12
N ARG A 70 -14.01 -5.40 -0.95
CA ARG A 70 -14.42 -5.08 -2.33
C ARG A 70 -15.11 -6.24 -3.03
N THR A 71 -15.10 -7.43 -2.42
CA THR A 71 -15.65 -8.65 -3.01
C THR A 71 -17.05 -8.94 -2.44
N SER A 72 -18.02 -9.18 -3.33
CA SER A 72 -19.36 -9.60 -2.88
C SER A 72 -19.38 -11.11 -2.58
N TRP A 73 -19.95 -11.48 -1.43
CA TRP A 73 -20.03 -12.87 -1.00
C TRP A 73 -20.76 -13.77 -2.01
N ARG A 74 -21.87 -13.26 -2.59
CA ARG A 74 -22.66 -13.98 -3.58
C ARG A 74 -21.86 -14.28 -4.85
N GLN A 75 -21.06 -13.32 -5.33
CA GLN A 75 -20.28 -13.49 -6.54
C GLN A 75 -19.07 -14.38 -6.32
N PHE A 76 -18.49 -14.37 -5.12
CA PHE A 76 -17.47 -15.34 -4.71
C PHE A 76 -18.04 -16.77 -4.74
N ALA A 77 -19.19 -17.00 -4.08
CA ALA A 77 -19.86 -18.30 -4.04
C ALA A 77 -20.21 -18.83 -5.45
N ALA A 78 -20.66 -17.95 -6.34
CA ALA A 78 -20.96 -18.31 -7.73
C ALA A 78 -19.72 -18.70 -8.56
N ASN A 79 -18.52 -18.25 -8.17
CA ASN A 79 -17.28 -18.43 -8.93
C ASN A 79 -16.21 -19.27 -8.20
N VAL A 80 -16.58 -20.03 -7.16
CA VAL A 80 -15.63 -20.80 -6.34
C VAL A 80 -14.76 -21.75 -7.18
N ARG A 81 -15.35 -22.42 -8.19
CA ARG A 81 -14.61 -23.37 -9.04
C ARG A 81 -13.51 -22.67 -9.87
N PRO A 82 -13.78 -21.61 -10.66
CA PRO A 82 -12.73 -20.84 -11.31
C PRO A 82 -11.69 -20.27 -10.34
N ILE A 83 -12.13 -19.76 -9.18
CA ILE A 83 -11.22 -19.21 -8.16
C ILE A 83 -10.23 -20.27 -7.67
N LEU A 84 -10.70 -21.47 -7.33
CA LEU A 84 -9.83 -22.56 -6.87
C LEU A 84 -8.89 -23.06 -7.96
N LEU A 85 -9.34 -23.12 -9.21
CA LEU A 85 -8.47 -23.49 -10.33
C LEU A 85 -7.34 -22.47 -10.51
N LEU A 86 -7.64 -21.18 -10.46
CA LEU A 86 -6.64 -20.13 -10.62
C LEU A 86 -5.73 -19.95 -9.39
N ALA A 87 -6.27 -20.12 -8.18
CA ALA A 87 -5.50 -19.89 -6.95
C ALA A 87 -4.65 -21.10 -6.53
N VAL A 88 -5.13 -22.33 -6.78
CA VAL A 88 -4.48 -23.56 -6.32
C VAL A 88 -3.95 -24.37 -7.48
N ALA A 89 -4.80 -24.72 -8.46
CA ALA A 89 -4.39 -25.61 -9.54
C ALA A 89 -3.31 -24.98 -10.45
N LEU A 90 -3.36 -23.66 -10.68
CA LEU A 90 -2.37 -22.93 -11.48
C LEU A 90 -0.94 -23.01 -10.91
N VAL A 91 -0.79 -23.12 -9.59
CA VAL A 91 0.54 -23.20 -8.93
C VAL A 91 1.24 -24.53 -9.22
N PHE A 92 0.49 -25.58 -9.57
CA PHE A 92 1.02 -26.91 -9.89
C PHE A 92 1.42 -27.09 -11.37
N VAL A 93 1.18 -26.09 -12.22
CA VAL A 93 1.55 -26.08 -13.65
C VAL A 93 2.85 -25.31 -13.82
#